data_AF-A0A3M2AUE7-F1
#
_entry.id   AF-A0A3M2AUE7-F1
#
_cell.length_a   1.000
_cell.length_b   1.000
_cell.length_c   1.000
_cell.angle_alpha   90.00
_cell.angle_beta   90.00
_cell.angle_gamma   90.00
#
_symmetry.space_group_name_H-M   'P 1'
#
loop_
_entity.id
_entity.type
_entity.pdbx_description
1 polymer ?
#
loop_
_entity_poly.entity_id
_entity_poly.type
_entity_poly.pdbx_seq_one_letter_code
_entity_poly.pdbx_strand_id
1 'polypeptide(L)' 'MRTISRPAVVFGAALALALAPAAAAQDTAALEQKYRHKLEQPFVAYGGWLTDLDQAKRRAAAENKLIFVYFTRSYAP' A
#
# COMPACT_ATOMS: atom_id res chain seq x y z
N MET A 1 -32.44 -42.48 32.80
CA MET A 1 -31.18 -42.19 32.07
C MET A 1 -31.48 -42.19 30.58
N ARG A 2 -31.43 -41.03 29.90
CA ARG A 2 -31.60 -40.90 28.45
C ARG A 2 -30.35 -40.27 27.87
N THR A 3 -29.63 -41.03 27.06
CA THR A 3 -28.42 -40.62 26.34
C THR A 3 -28.83 -39.76 25.14
N ILE A 4 -28.46 -38.48 25.17
CA ILE A 4 -28.66 -37.55 24.04
C ILE A 4 -27.40 -37.63 23.17
N SER A 5 -27.54 -38.23 21.99
CA SER A 5 -26.56 -38.18 20.90
C SER A 5 -26.56 -36.78 20.28
N ARG A 6 -25.37 -36.17 20.13
CA ARG A 6 -25.19 -34.88 19.47
C ARG A 6 -24.46 -35.08 18.14
N PRO A 7 -25.13 -35.10 16.98
CA PRO A 7 -24.46 -35.00 15.69
C PRO A 7 -24.86 -33.67 15.04
N ALA A 8 -24.25 -32.55 15.43
CA ALA A 8 -24.56 -31.27 14.76
C ALA A 8 -23.50 -30.18 15.02
N VAL A 9 -22.20 -30.50 14.98
CA VAL A 9 -21.17 -29.45 15.04
C VAL A 9 -20.06 -29.76 14.04
N VAL A 10 -20.39 -29.87 12.76
CA VAL A 10 -19.37 -29.92 11.70
C VAL A 10 -19.70 -29.01 10.51
N PHE A 11 -20.94 -28.54 10.35
CA PHE A 11 -21.34 -27.72 9.20
C PHE A 11 -21.11 -26.21 9.33
N GLY A 12 -20.59 -25.70 10.45
CA GLY A 12 -20.44 -24.26 10.68
C GLY A 12 -19.14 -23.63 10.18
N ALA A 13 -18.09 -24.42 9.94
CA ALA A 13 -16.75 -23.88 9.67
C ALA A 13 -16.51 -23.48 8.20
N ALA A 14 -17.26 -24.05 7.26
CA ALA A 14 -17.05 -23.78 5.83
C ALA A 14 -17.59 -22.41 5.38
N LEU A 15 -18.60 -21.86 6.05
CA LEU A 15 -19.21 -20.57 5.67
C LEU A 15 -18.40 -19.36 6.18
N ALA A 16 -17.54 -19.55 7.19
CA ALA A 16 -16.71 -18.47 7.73
C ALA A 16 -15.53 -18.09 6.81
N LEU A 17 -15.07 -18.99 5.93
CA LEU A 17 -14.04 -18.68 4.92
C LEU A 17 -14.58 -17.92 3.71
N ALA A 18 -15.89 -17.95 3.46
CA ALA A 18 -16.51 -17.25 2.32
C ALA A 18 -16.73 -15.75 2.58
N LEU A 19 -16.56 -15.29 3.82
CA LEU A 19 -16.71 -13.88 4.23
C LEU A 19 -15.37 -13.19 4.47
N ALA A 20 -14.24 -13.84 4.17
CA ALA A 20 -12.98 -13.10 4.10
C ALA A 20 -13.18 -12.02 3.02
N PRO A 21 -13.10 -10.72 3.37
CA PRO A 21 -13.17 -9.67 2.37
C PRO A 21 -12.05 -9.99 1.39
N ALA A 22 -12.41 -10.21 0.12
CA ALA A 22 -11.43 -10.20 -0.94
C ALA A 22 -10.71 -8.86 -0.79
N ALA A 23 -9.49 -8.88 -0.23
CA ALA A 23 -8.62 -7.74 -0.26
C ALA A 23 -8.54 -7.39 -1.74
N ALA A 24 -9.23 -6.31 -2.14
CA ALA A 24 -9.40 -5.95 -3.53
C ALA A 24 -8.01 -5.99 -4.15
N ALA A 25 -7.79 -6.90 -5.11
CA ALA A 25 -6.50 -7.03 -5.77
C ALA A 25 -6.16 -5.65 -6.33
N GLN A 26 -5.23 -4.97 -5.68
CA GLN A 26 -4.93 -3.59 -6.03
C GLN A 26 -4.32 -3.60 -7.41
N ASP A 27 -4.91 -2.80 -8.29
CA ASP A 27 -4.42 -2.66 -9.65
C ASP A 27 -3.08 -1.92 -9.62
N THR A 28 -2.00 -2.70 -9.54
CA THR A 28 -0.62 -2.22 -9.53
C THR A 28 -0.30 -1.43 -10.78
N ALA A 29 -0.93 -1.76 -11.92
CA ALA A 29 -0.76 -1.00 -13.16
C ALA A 29 -1.42 0.38 -13.06
N ALA A 30 -2.60 0.48 -12.42
CA ALA A 30 -3.24 1.77 -12.16
C ALA A 30 -2.42 2.64 -11.18
N LEU A 31 -1.79 2.05 -10.16
CA LEU A 31 -0.90 2.78 -9.24
C LEU A 31 0.36 3.29 -9.94
N GLU A 32 0.99 2.46 -10.78
CA GLU A 32 2.14 2.85 -11.60
C GLU A 32 1.78 3.99 -12.57
N GLN A 33 0.61 3.94 -13.19
CA GLN A 33 0.14 5.02 -14.07
C GLN A 33 -0.06 6.33 -13.29
N LYS A 34 -0.68 6.28 -12.10
CA LYS A 34 -0.84 7.46 -11.24
C LYS A 34 0.50 8.02 -10.78
N TYR A 35 1.48 7.16 -10.49
CA TYR A 35 2.84 7.56 -10.15
C TYR A 35 3.49 8.31 -11.31
N ARG A 36 3.49 7.74 -12.53
CA ARG A 36 4.04 8.41 -13.72
C ARG A 36 3.37 9.74 -14.00
N HIS A 37 2.05 9.77 -13.96
CA HIS A 37 1.28 11.02 -14.14
C HIS A 37 1.66 12.09 -13.10
N LYS A 38 1.94 11.69 -11.85
CA LYS A 38 2.37 12.63 -10.81
C LYS A 38 3.75 13.23 -11.09
N LEU A 39 4.67 12.46 -11.67
CA LEU A 39 6.01 12.95 -12.05
C LEU A 39 5.94 14.00 -13.17
N GLU A 40 4.94 13.90 -14.05
CA GLU A 40 4.72 14.85 -15.15
C GLU A 40 4.11 16.19 -14.68
N GLN A 41 3.57 16.25 -13.47
CA GLN A 41 2.97 17.47 -12.95
C GLN A 41 4.02 18.60 -12.83
N PRO A 42 3.71 19.85 -13.24
CA PRO A 42 4.68 20.95 -13.28
C PRO A 42 5.46 21.15 -11.98
N PHE A 43 4.80 20.97 -10.83
CA PHE A 43 5.42 21.06 -9.51
C PHE A 43 6.57 20.07 -9.30
N VAL A 44 6.40 18.83 -9.77
CA VAL A 44 7.41 17.77 -9.63
C VAL A 44 8.45 17.88 -10.75
N ALA A 45 8.00 18.09 -11.99
CA ALA A 45 8.89 18.17 -13.15
C ALA A 45 9.89 19.34 -13.07
N TYR A 46 9.47 20.51 -12.58
CA TYR A 46 10.33 21.69 -12.54
C TYR A 46 11.30 21.72 -11.34
N GLY A 47 10.95 21.04 -10.24
CA GLY A 47 11.65 21.21 -8.95
C GLY A 47 12.98 20.46 -8.79
N GLY A 48 13.35 19.59 -9.73
CA GLY A 48 14.59 18.80 -9.64
C GLY A 48 14.63 17.85 -8.43
N TRP A 49 13.48 17.31 -8.05
CA TRP A 49 13.31 16.48 -6.87
C TRP A 49 14.10 15.17 -6.95
N LEU A 50 14.64 14.73 -5.81
CA LEU A 50 15.08 13.35 -5.64
C LEU A 50 13.86 12.50 -5.24
N THR A 51 13.58 11.44 -6.02
CA THR A 51 12.46 10.53 -5.76
C THR A 51 12.87 9.31 -4.92
N ASP A 52 14.14 9.21 -4.56
CA ASP A 52 14.71 8.15 -3.73
C ASP A 52 15.23 8.72 -2.40
N LEU A 53 14.71 8.20 -1.28
CA LEU A 53 15.03 8.70 0.04
C LEU A 53 16.48 8.41 0.44
N ASP A 54 17.04 7.27 0.04
CA ASP A 54 18.40 6.90 0.41
C ASP A 54 19.43 7.72 -0.37
N GLN A 55 19.14 8.02 -1.63
CA GLN A 55 19.90 8.99 -2.42
C GLN A 55 19.84 10.38 -1.77
N ALA A 56 18.66 10.84 -1.34
CA ALA A 56 18.52 12.11 -0.65
C ALA A 56 19.33 12.17 0.65
N LYS A 57 19.31 11.10 1.45
CA LYS A 57 20.13 10.98 2.67
C LYS A 57 21.63 11.05 2.38
N ARG A 58 22.11 10.29 1.38
CA ARG A 58 23.53 10.31 0.99
C ARG A 58 23.98 11.71 0.56
N ARG A 59 23.17 12.40 -0.26
CA ARG A 59 23.45 13.76 -0.73
C ARG A 59 23.43 14.78 0.42
N ALA A 60 22.43 14.72 1.29
CA ALA A 60 22.30 15.62 2.43
C ALA A 60 23.47 15.48 3.42
N ALA A 61 23.91 14.25 3.69
CA ALA A 61 25.08 13.98 4.53
C ALA A 61 26.38 14.54 3.90
N ALA A 62 26.57 14.33 2.60
CA ALA A 62 27.74 14.84 1.88
C ALA A 62 27.77 16.39 1.82
N GLU A 63 26.61 17.03 1.72
CA GLU A 63 26.47 18.49 1.62
C GLU A 63 26.29 19.19 2.98
N ASN A 64 26.19 18.44 4.09
CA ASN A 64 25.82 18.95 5.42
C ASN A 64 24.53 19.82 5.41
N LYS A 65 23.48 19.32 4.76
CA LYS A 65 22.19 20.00 4.60
C LYS A 65 21.04 19.21 5.20
N LEU A 66 19.96 19.93 5.54
CA LEU A 66 18.69 19.32 5.94
C LEU A 66 17.93 18.78 4.72
N ILE A 67 17.07 17.79 4.98
CA ILE A 67 16.17 17.22 3.97
C ILE A 67 14.77 17.77 4.19
N PHE A 68 14.18 18.35 3.14
CA PHE A 68 12.76 18.66 3.08
C PHE A 68 12.06 17.64 2.19
N VAL A 69 11.06 16.94 2.75
CA VAL A 69 10.36 15.86 2.05
C VAL A 69 8.88 16.20 1.92
N TYR A 70 8.32 15.88 0.75
CA TYR A 70 6.89 16.01 0.48
C TYR A 70 6.32 14.62 0.11
N PHE A 71 5.44 14.09 0.96
CA PHE A 71 4.78 12.80 0.74
C PHE A 71 3.36 13.02 0.22
N THR A 72 2.94 12.23 -0.77
CA THR A 72 1.58 12.26 -1.31
C THR A 72 0.97 10.87 -1.28
N ARG A 73 -0.35 10.78 -1.12
CA ARG A 73 -1.10 9.51 -1.16
C ARG A 73 -1.79 9.27 -2.51
N SER A 74 -1.50 10.08 -3.53
CA SER A 74 -2.20 10.03 -4.83
C SER A 74 -1.94 8.73 -5.62
N TYR A 75 -0.89 8.00 -5.28
CA TYR A 75 -0.50 6.71 -5.87
C TYR A 75 -0.15 5.68 -4.77
N ALA A 76 -0.70 5.84 -3.57
CA ALA A 76 -0.53 4.91 -2.46
C ALA A 76 -1.80 4.04 -2.28
N PRO A 77 -1.65 2.72 -2.04
CA PRO A 77 -2.73 1.77 -1.81
C PRO A 77 -3.56 2.04 -0.53
#